data_AF-A0A925FK10-F1
#
_entry.id   AF-A0A925FK10-F1
#
_cell.length_a   1.000
_cell.length_b   1.000
_cell.length_c   1.000
_cell.angle_alpha   90.00
_cell.angle_beta   90.00
_cell.angle_gamma   90.00
#
_symmetry.space_group_name_H-M   'P 1'
#
loop_
_entity.id
_entity.type
_entity.pdbx_description
1 polymer ?
#
loop_
_entity_poly.entity_id
_entity_poly.type
_entity_poly.pdbx_seq_one_letter_code
_entity_poly.pdbx_strand_id
1 'polypeptide(L)' 'MLALAPAYGRAQQPETGPKVGEMAPDFELGGATRYGILRDQIKLQNYRGNTVVLAFFFKARTRG' A
#
# COMPACT_ATOMS: atom_id res chain seq x y z
N MET A 1 -26.44 -28.87 -30.42
CA MET A 1 -26.61 -27.41 -30.19
C MET A 1 -25.48 -26.99 -29.26
N LEU A 2 -24.47 -26.26 -29.76
CA LEU A 2 -23.28 -25.89 -28.98
C LEU A 2 -23.48 -24.46 -28.42
N ALA A 3 -23.48 -24.30 -27.10
CA ALA A 3 -23.63 -23.00 -26.46
C ALA A 3 -22.26 -22.34 -26.25
N LEU A 4 -22.06 -21.14 -26.82
CA LEU A 4 -20.91 -20.28 -26.53
C LEU A 4 -21.20 -19.49 -25.24
N ALA A 5 -20.41 -19.70 -24.19
CA ALA A 5 -20.42 -18.84 -23.01
C ALA A 5 -19.61 -17.57 -23.27
N PRO A 6 -20.06 -16.37 -22.86
CA PRO A 6 -19.27 -15.16 -22.99
C PRO A 6 -18.07 -15.21 -22.05
N ALA A 7 -16.86 -15.07 -22.63
CA ALA A 7 -15.66 -14.81 -21.86
C ALA A 7 -15.73 -13.37 -21.33
N TYR A 8 -15.97 -13.20 -20.04
CA TYR A 8 -15.80 -11.91 -19.38
C TYR A 8 -14.31 -11.56 -19.41
N GLY A 9 -13.94 -10.59 -20.24
CA GLY A 9 -12.59 -10.04 -20.26
C GLY A 9 -12.26 -9.47 -18.87
N ARG A 10 -11.26 -10.03 -18.19
CA ARG A 10 -10.67 -9.38 -17.01
C ARG A 10 -9.93 -8.14 -17.50
N ALA A 11 -10.42 -6.95 -17.15
CA ALA A 11 -9.62 -5.75 -17.25
C ALA A 11 -8.33 -5.95 -16.46
N GLN A 12 -7.18 -5.73 -17.10
CA GLN A 12 -5.89 -5.75 -16.43
C GLN A 12 -5.87 -4.58 -15.45
N GLN A 13 -5.94 -4.88 -14.15
CA GLN A 13 -5.72 -3.87 -13.11
C GLN A 13 -4.29 -3.34 -13.32
N PRO A 14 -4.08 -2.02 -13.47
CA PRO A 14 -2.72 -1.50 -13.56
C PRO A 14 -1.93 -1.96 -12.32
N GLU A 15 -0.71 -2.43 -12.54
CA GLU A 15 0.25 -2.72 -11.47
C GLU A 15 0.40 -1.46 -10.62
N THR A 16 -0.15 -1.48 -9.41
CA THR A 16 -0.14 -0.33 -8.49
C THR A 16 0.88 -0.59 -7.40
N GLY A 17 2.01 0.10 -7.47
CA GLY A 17 3.02 0.10 -6.40
C GLY A 17 4.45 -0.06 -6.90
N PRO A 18 5.43 0.00 -5.97
CA PRO A 18 6.84 -0.24 -6.29
C PRO A 18 7.06 -1.68 -6.76
N LYS A 19 7.94 -1.86 -7.73
CA LYS A 19 8.29 -3.19 -8.26
C LYS A 19 9.19 -3.94 -7.29
N VAL A 20 9.00 -5.25 -7.21
CA VAL A 20 9.85 -6.13 -6.40
C VAL A 20 11.28 -6.14 -6.95
N GLY A 21 12.26 -6.03 -6.07
CA GLY A 21 13.69 -6.02 -6.43
C GLY A 21 14.22 -4.64 -6.81
N GLU A 22 13.35 -3.64 -7.00
CA GLU A 22 13.77 -2.25 -7.13
C GLU A 22 13.96 -1.60 -5.75
N MET A 23 14.80 -0.56 -5.70
CA MET A 23 14.99 0.21 -4.48
C MET A 23 13.66 0.82 -4.05
N ALA A 24 13.28 0.59 -2.79
CA ALA A 24 12.08 1.19 -2.22
C ALA A 24 12.18 2.73 -2.30
N PRO A 25 11.14 3.42 -2.80
CA PRO A 25 11.11 4.88 -2.80
C PRO A 25 11.20 5.43 -1.38
N ASP A 26 11.88 6.56 -1.22
CA ASP A 26 11.91 7.25 0.07
C ASP A 26 10.55 7.86 0.40
N PHE A 27 10.23 7.93 1.69
CA PHE A 27 8.99 8.52 2.17
C PHE A 27 9.12 9.09 3.58
N GLU A 28 8.28 10.06 3.88
CA GLU A 28 8.16 10.67 5.20
C GLU A 28 6.68 10.72 5.62
N LEU A 29 6.38 10.28 6.84
CA LEU A 29 5.03 10.17 7.37
C LEU A 29 4.94 10.75 8.78
N GLY A 30 3.78 11.33 9.12
CA GLY A 30 3.45 11.63 10.51
C GLY A 30 3.29 10.33 11.31
N GLY A 31 3.89 10.27 12.50
CA GLY A 31 3.79 9.11 13.39
C GLY A 31 2.77 9.30 14.50
N ALA A 32 2.18 8.20 14.96
CA ALA A 32 1.41 8.16 16.20
C ALA A 32 1.73 6.88 16.97
N THR A 33 1.75 6.98 18.30
CA THR A 33 1.87 5.83 19.23
C THR A 33 0.74 5.88 20.25
N ARG A 34 0.69 4.90 21.15
CA ARG A 34 -0.21 4.92 22.31
C ARG A 34 -0.08 6.16 23.20
N TYR A 35 1.01 6.91 23.07
CA TYR A 35 1.30 8.12 23.84
C TYR A 35 0.93 9.42 23.10
N GLY A 36 0.39 9.32 21.88
CA GLY A 36 -0.01 10.46 21.06
C GLY A 36 0.79 10.60 19.77
N ILE A 37 0.67 11.77 19.14
CA ILE A 37 1.32 12.11 17.88
C ILE A 37 2.81 12.37 18.12
N LEU A 38 3.66 11.83 17.26
CA LEU A 38 5.09 12.09 17.30
C LEU A 38 5.37 13.52 16.83
N ARG A 39 6.29 14.21 17.52
CA ARG A 39 6.80 15.51 17.08
C ARG A 39 7.57 15.40 15.78
N ASP A 40 8.40 14.37 15.67
CA ASP A 40 9.25 14.13 14.51
C ASP A 40 8.57 13.19 13.52
N GLN A 41 8.89 13.38 12.24
CA GLN A 41 8.40 12.53 11.17
C GLN A 41 9.14 11.19 11.13
N ILE A 42 8.41 10.16 10.71
CA ILE A 42 8.96 8.84 10.42
C ILE A 42 9.49 8.86 8.99
N LYS A 43 10.79 8.59 8.82
CA LYS A 43 11.47 8.53 7.53
C LYS A 43 11.96 7.12 7.24
N LEU A 44 11.84 6.64 6.01
CA LEU A 44 12.29 5.28 5.64
C LEU A 44 13.78 5.07 5.94
N GLN A 45 14.61 6.09 5.69
CA GLN A 45 16.05 6.02 5.95
C GLN A 45 16.43 5.72 7.41
N ASN A 46 15.56 6.03 8.38
CA ASN A 46 15.82 5.76 9.79
C ASN A 46 15.72 4.26 10.12
N TYR A 47 15.17 3.45 9.22
CA TYR A 47 15.01 2.00 9.37
C TYR A 47 15.99 1.19 8.50
N ARG A 48 17.07 1.82 8.01
CA ARG A 48 18.12 1.08 7.29
C ARG A 48 18.64 -0.09 8.13
N GLY A 49 18.81 -1.25 7.49
CA GLY A 49 19.21 -2.49 8.15
C GLY A 49 18.05 -3.32 8.72
N ASN A 50 16.83 -2.77 8.75
CA ASN A 50 15.65 -3.50 9.19
C ASN A 50 14.77 -3.92 8.00
N THR A 51 14.07 -5.04 8.15
CA THR A 51 12.94 -5.38 7.27
C THR A 51 11.73 -4.57 7.70
N VAL A 52 11.24 -3.72 6.80
CA VAL A 52 10.07 -2.85 7.04
C VAL A 52 8.86 -3.39 6.30
N VAL A 53 7.73 -3.50 7.00
CA VAL A 53 6.44 -3.90 6.43
C VAL A 53 5.51 -2.70 6.41
N LEU A 54 4.98 -2.36 5.23
CA LEU A 54 4.00 -1.29 5.04
C LEU A 54 2.62 -1.91 4.85
N ALA A 55 1.68 -1.51 5.69
CA ALA A 55 0.28 -1.90 5.59
C ALA A 55 -0.60 -0.66 5.47
N PHE A 56 -1.40 -0.60 4.41
CA PHE A 56 -2.34 0.50 4.18
C PHE A 56 -3.74 0.10 4.67
N PHE A 57 -4.25 0.84 5.65
CA PHE A 57 -5.60 0.66 6.17
C PHE A 57 -6.49 1.77 5.62
N PHE A 58 -7.12 1.54 4.49
CA PHE A 58 -8.06 2.50 3.92
C PHE A 58 -9.24 2.67 4.88
N LYS A 59 -9.56 3.93 5.22
CA LYS A 59 -10.75 4.25 6.02
C LYS A 59 -11.98 3.75 5.25
N ALA A 60 -12.66 2.75 5.80
CA ALA A 60 -13.93 2.28 5.27
C ALA A 60 -14.90 3.47 5.19
N ARG A 61 -15.30 3.82 3.98
CA ARG A 61 -16.38 4.79 3.75
C ARG A 61 -17.68 4.04 3.99
N THR A 62 -18.14 3.96 5.24
CA THR A 62 -19.51 3.53 5.51
C THR A 62 -20.42 4.61 4.90
N ARG A 63 -21.25 4.21 3.93
CA ARG A 63 -22.31 5.08 3.39
C ARG A 63 -23.24 5.48 4.54
N GLY A 64 -23.72 6.72 4.51
CA GLY A 64 -24.94 7.11 5.21
C GLY A 64 -26.15 6.46 4.55
#